data_AF-A0A4Q0I4A8-F1
#
_entry.id   AF-A0A4Q0I4A8-F1
#
_cell.length_a   1.000
_cell.length_b   1.000
_cell.length_c   1.000
_cell.angle_alpha   90.00
_cell.angle_beta   90.00
_cell.angle_gamma   90.00
#
_symmetry.space_group_name_H-M   'P 1'
#
loop_
_entity.id
_entity.type
_entity.pdbx_description
1 polymer ?
#
loop_
_entity_poly.entity_id
_entity_poly.type
_entity_poly.pdbx_seq_one_letter_code
_entity_poly.pdbx_strand_id
1 'polypeptide(L)'
;MIRINDVFAILLLILPGVLTEKIVRFCGSANEEEKQSDFKSTMNGILYSLPIMLFVGVIVDYFEGLDSIPEIFDAFSSIRFVMVFAVMSVTTSIIFGIVIAWFKRKYQNPIRAFVQKKIFRKNILTSEDTCWESFFSSRDSMYLEVIRDGESYFGFHTQFSLNDEEKELILHPIKYLDYYPEEEIRPLFQDVNRIFINFEKNIVIKDYDTTKYIEWLKGKVERENTIP
;
A
#
# COMPACT_ATOMS: atom_id res chain seq x y z
N MET A 1 -16.97 27.03 -31.30
CA MET A 1 -15.87 27.90 -30.84
C MET A 1 -16.03 27.99 -29.33
N ILE A 2 -15.17 27.31 -28.57
CA ILE A 2 -15.23 27.31 -27.10
C ILE A 2 -14.90 28.73 -26.65
N ARG A 3 -15.80 29.36 -25.90
CA ARG A 3 -15.57 30.71 -25.36
C ARG A 3 -14.61 30.58 -24.18
N ILE A 4 -13.80 31.60 -23.92
CA ILE A 4 -12.81 31.56 -22.83
C ILE A 4 -13.46 31.29 -21.46
N ASN A 5 -14.70 31.74 -21.28
CA ASN A 5 -15.51 31.49 -20.08
C ASN A 5 -15.82 30.01 -19.87
N ASP A 6 -15.99 29.24 -20.96
CA ASP A 6 -16.27 27.80 -20.88
C ASP A 6 -15.04 27.05 -20.34
N VAL A 7 -13.84 27.49 -20.71
CA VAL A 7 -12.57 26.94 -20.20
C VAL A 7 -12.43 27.21 -18.70
N PHE A 8 -12.76 28.44 -18.26
CA PHE A 8 -12.77 28.78 -16.84
C PHE A 8 -13.79 27.96 -16.05
N ALA A 9 -15.00 27.76 -16.59
CA ALA A 9 -16.03 26.94 -15.94
C ALA A 9 -15.59 25.48 -15.79
N ILE A 10 -15.01 24.89 -16.83
CA ILE A 10 -14.48 23.51 -16.79
C ILE A 10 -13.35 23.40 -15.77
N LEU A 11 -12.42 24.35 -15.74
CA LEU A 11 -11.34 24.40 -14.74
C LEU A 11 -11.92 24.47 -13.32
N LEU A 12 -12.88 25.35 -13.08
CA LEU A 12 -13.49 25.54 -11.76
C LEU A 12 -14.25 24.29 -11.28
N LEU A 13 -14.74 23.49 -12.22
CA LEU A 13 -15.43 22.23 -11.94
C LEU A 13 -14.48 21.06 -11.65
N ILE A 14 -13.29 21.02 -12.27
CA ILE A 14 -12.35 19.90 -12.12
C ILE A 14 -11.34 20.14 -10.98
N LEU A 15 -10.89 21.38 -10.82
CA LEU A 15 -9.81 21.77 -9.92
C LEU A 15 -10.07 21.40 -8.44
N PRO A 16 -11.29 21.54 -7.88
CA PRO A 16 -11.61 21.09 -6.52
C PRO A 16 -11.33 19.60 -6.29
N GLY A 17 -11.70 18.74 -7.25
CA GLY A 17 -11.48 17.31 -7.15
C GLY A 17 -10.01 16.92 -7.32
N VAL A 18 -9.28 17.59 -8.21
CA VAL A 18 -7.82 17.41 -8.35
C VAL A 18 -7.08 17.83 -7.08
N LEU A 19 -7.49 18.93 -6.44
CA LEU A 19 -6.96 19.35 -5.14
C LEU A 19 -7.20 18.29 -4.07
N THR A 20 -8.42 17.74 -4.02
CA THR A 20 -8.80 16.68 -3.09
C THR A 20 -7.92 15.45 -3.25
N GLU A 21 -7.70 14.97 -4.48
CA GLU A 21 -6.81 13.83 -4.75
C GLU A 21 -5.38 14.11 -4.27
N LYS A 22 -4.84 15.32 -4.48
CA LYS A 22 -3.52 15.69 -3.96
C LYS A 22 -3.46 15.67 -2.43
N ILE A 23 -4.50 16.15 -1.75
CA ILE A 23 -4.58 16.13 -0.29
C ILE A 23 -4.71 14.70 0.23
N VAL A 24 -5.52 13.86 -0.41
CA VAL A 24 -5.65 12.44 -0.04
C VAL A 24 -4.31 11.73 -0.16
N ARG A 25 -3.51 12.03 -1.19
CA ARG A 25 -2.15 11.48 -1.33
C ARG A 25 -1.24 11.99 -0.22
N PHE A 26 -1.20 13.30 0.00
CA PHE A 26 -0.32 13.92 1.00
C PHE A 26 -0.64 13.49 2.44
N CYS A 27 -1.93 13.41 2.80
CA CYS A 27 -2.36 13.09 4.17
C CYS A 27 -2.60 11.58 4.40
N GLY A 28 -2.96 10.84 3.35
CA GLY A 28 -3.30 9.42 3.44
C GLY A 28 -2.11 8.49 3.21
N SER A 29 -1.06 8.98 2.54
CA SER A 29 0.11 8.19 2.22
C SER A 29 1.28 8.53 3.14
N ALA A 30 1.32 7.88 4.30
CA ALA A 30 2.56 7.81 5.08
C ALA A 30 3.52 6.73 4.52
N ASN A 31 3.04 5.78 3.70
CA ASN A 31 3.81 4.63 3.22
C ASN A 31 3.58 4.23 1.74
N GLU A 32 2.58 4.76 1.02
CA GLU A 32 2.32 4.38 -0.38
C GLU A 32 2.98 5.42 -1.33
N GLU A 33 4.28 5.29 -1.57
CA GLU A 33 4.93 5.84 -2.79
C GLU A 33 4.68 4.93 -4.01
N GLU A 34 3.52 4.26 -4.07
CA GLU A 34 3.12 3.59 -5.30
C GLU A 34 2.93 4.65 -6.39
N LYS A 35 3.72 4.55 -7.47
CA LYS A 35 3.53 5.27 -8.73
C LYS A 35 2.16 4.93 -9.33
N GLN A 36 1.08 5.48 -8.77
CA GLN A 36 -0.20 5.48 -9.46
C GLN A 36 -0.02 6.22 -10.79
N SER A 37 -0.41 5.57 -11.89
CA SER A 37 -0.48 6.18 -13.22
C SER A 37 -1.13 7.57 -13.14
N ASP A 38 -0.52 8.57 -13.77
CA ASP A 38 -1.03 9.95 -13.85
C ASP A 38 -2.47 9.99 -14.37
N PHE A 39 -2.84 9.02 -15.21
CA PHE A 39 -4.21 8.84 -15.69
C PHE A 39 -5.17 8.50 -14.54
N LYS A 40 -4.81 7.55 -13.66
CA LYS A 40 -5.63 7.16 -12.50
C LYS A 40 -5.77 8.31 -11.50
N SER A 41 -4.69 9.06 -11.27
CA SER A 41 -4.70 10.29 -10.48
C SER A 41 -5.73 11.29 -11.00
N THR A 42 -5.67 11.58 -12.29
CA THR A 42 -6.54 12.56 -12.95
C THR A 42 -7.99 12.09 -12.96
N MET A 43 -8.23 10.81 -13.25
CA MET A 43 -9.56 10.22 -13.24
C MET A 43 -10.19 10.24 -11.85
N ASN A 44 -9.43 9.93 -10.79
CA ASN A 44 -9.88 10.06 -9.41
C ASN A 44 -10.19 11.52 -9.05
N GLY A 45 -9.35 12.46 -9.47
CA GLY A 45 -9.59 13.89 -9.28
C GLY A 45 -10.91 14.34 -9.91
N ILE A 46 -11.22 13.91 -11.13
CA ILE A 46 -12.50 14.20 -11.79
C ILE A 46 -13.67 13.54 -11.03
N LEU A 47 -13.51 12.29 -10.59
CA LEU A 47 -14.55 11.59 -9.83
C LEU A 47 -14.87 12.25 -8.49
N TYR A 48 -13.86 12.77 -7.79
CA TYR A 48 -14.08 13.52 -6.55
C TYR A 48 -14.70 14.89 -6.77
N SER A 49 -14.53 15.49 -7.94
CA SER A 49 -15.10 16.82 -8.19
C SER A 49 -16.63 16.78 -8.23
N LEU A 50 -17.25 15.70 -8.70
CA LEU A 50 -18.71 15.55 -8.75
C LEU A 50 -19.40 15.70 -7.37
N PRO A 51 -19.07 14.88 -6.34
CA PRO A 51 -19.69 15.01 -5.03
C PRO A 51 -19.35 16.33 -4.34
N ILE A 52 -18.15 16.87 -4.56
CA ILE A 52 -17.75 18.18 -4.00
C ILE A 52 -18.61 19.28 -4.61
N MET A 53 -18.76 19.32 -5.93
CA MET A 53 -19.56 20.33 -6.62
C MET A 53 -21.04 20.25 -6.23
N LEU A 54 -21.58 19.03 -6.06
CA LEU A 54 -22.94 18.85 -5.56
C LEU A 54 -23.08 19.41 -4.14
N PHE A 55 -22.14 19.10 -3.25
CA PHE A 55 -22.16 19.58 -1.87
C PHE A 55 -22.02 21.11 -1.78
N VAL A 56 -21.10 21.70 -2.56
CA VAL A 56 -20.94 23.15 -2.64
C VAL A 56 -22.20 23.79 -3.21
N GLY A 57 -22.81 23.20 -4.24
CA GLY A 57 -24.07 23.67 -4.82
C GLY A 57 -25.20 23.72 -3.78
N VAL A 58 -25.36 22.67 -2.97
CA VAL A 58 -26.36 22.64 -1.88
C VAL A 58 -26.08 23.71 -0.82
N ILE A 59 -24.80 23.94 -0.48
CA ILE A 59 -24.47 24.97 0.51
C ILE A 59 -24.77 26.37 -0.05
N VAL A 60 -24.40 26.62 -1.31
CA VAL A 60 -24.63 27.92 -1.94
C VAL A 60 -26.12 28.20 -2.11
N ASP A 61 -26.90 27.20 -2.51
CA ASP A 61 -28.36 27.26 -2.53
C ASP A 61 -28.93 27.61 -1.14
N TYR A 62 -28.43 26.98 -0.08
CA TYR A 62 -28.86 27.30 1.28
C TYR A 62 -28.58 28.76 1.70
N PHE A 63 -27.50 29.38 1.20
CA PHE A 63 -27.16 30.77 1.55
C PHE A 63 -27.81 31.82 0.65
N GLU A 64 -27.96 31.54 -0.64
CA GLU A 64 -28.45 32.49 -1.64
C GLU A 64 -29.93 32.27 -2.01
N GLY A 65 -30.53 31.13 -1.64
CA GLY A 65 -31.93 30.78 -1.89
C GLY A 65 -32.23 30.62 -3.38
N LEU A 66 -31.45 29.81 -4.10
CA LEU A 66 -31.53 29.67 -5.54
C LEU A 66 -32.42 28.48 -5.90
N ASP A 67 -33.71 28.75 -6.11
CA ASP A 67 -34.73 27.71 -6.32
C ASP A 67 -34.58 26.96 -7.66
N SER A 68 -33.75 27.46 -8.59
CA SER A 68 -33.62 26.89 -9.94
C SER A 68 -32.20 26.87 -10.51
N ILE A 69 -31.93 25.87 -11.38
CA ILE A 69 -30.65 25.74 -12.11
C ILE A 69 -30.31 27.00 -12.93
N PRO A 70 -31.24 27.63 -13.66
CA PRO A 70 -30.95 28.87 -14.40
C PRO A 70 -30.48 30.03 -13.52
N GLU A 71 -31.06 30.20 -12.32
CA GLU A 71 -30.66 31.26 -11.39
C GLU A 71 -29.22 31.05 -10.88
N ILE A 72 -28.79 29.80 -10.72
CA ILE A 72 -27.39 29.48 -10.41
C ILE A 72 -26.47 29.95 -11.55
N PHE A 73 -26.83 29.70 -12.81
CA PHE A 73 -26.05 30.16 -13.95
C PHE A 73 -26.03 31.68 -14.08
N ASP A 74 -27.14 32.35 -13.78
CA ASP A 74 -27.21 33.81 -13.75
C ASP A 74 -26.33 34.38 -12.62
N ALA A 75 -26.28 33.71 -11.46
CA ALA A 75 -25.41 34.09 -10.35
C ALA A 75 -23.92 33.97 -10.71
N PHE A 76 -23.52 33.01 -11.56
CA PHE A 76 -22.14 32.89 -12.08
C PHE A 76 -21.69 34.08 -12.93
N SER A 77 -22.60 34.97 -13.38
CA SER A 77 -22.22 36.22 -14.03
C SER A 77 -21.63 37.25 -13.05
N SER A 78 -21.87 37.09 -11.75
CA SER A 78 -21.38 37.98 -10.70
C SER A 78 -19.99 37.56 -10.20
N ILE A 79 -19.01 38.45 -10.31
CA ILE A 79 -17.65 38.22 -9.81
C ILE A 79 -17.62 37.89 -8.30
N ARG A 80 -18.54 38.48 -7.53
CA ARG A 80 -18.67 38.22 -6.10
C ARG A 80 -19.09 36.78 -5.83
N PHE A 81 -20.10 36.31 -6.57
CA PHE A 81 -20.58 34.93 -6.46
C PHE A 81 -19.50 33.93 -6.87
N VAL A 82 -18.80 34.18 -7.99
CA VAL A 82 -17.69 33.34 -8.45
C VAL A 82 -16.59 33.23 -7.38
N MET A 83 -16.22 34.34 -6.74
CA MET A 83 -15.22 34.31 -5.66
C MET A 83 -15.70 33.51 -4.44
N VAL A 84 -16.94 33.72 -3.99
CA VAL A 84 -17.52 32.97 -2.86
C VAL A 84 -17.58 31.47 -3.18
N PHE A 85 -18.08 31.12 -4.36
CA PHE A 85 -18.17 29.75 -4.84
C PHE A 85 -16.79 29.09 -4.91
N ALA A 86 -15.77 29.80 -5.41
CA ALA A 86 -14.41 29.29 -5.50
C ALA A 86 -13.81 29.02 -4.10
N VAL A 87 -13.95 29.95 -3.16
CA VAL A 87 -13.48 29.78 -1.78
C VAL A 87 -14.17 28.59 -1.13
N MET A 88 -15.49 28.50 -1.23
CA MET A 88 -16.28 27.38 -0.69
C MET A 88 -15.87 26.03 -1.30
N SER A 89 -15.60 26.00 -2.61
CA SER A 89 -15.14 24.79 -3.30
C SER A 89 -13.77 24.34 -2.81
N VAL A 90 -12.83 25.27 -2.63
CA VAL A 90 -11.49 24.98 -2.10
C VAL A 90 -11.57 24.46 -0.67
N THR A 91 -12.32 25.14 0.21
CA THR A 91 -12.48 24.72 1.61
C THR A 91 -13.13 23.33 1.70
N THR A 92 -14.19 23.09 0.91
CA THR A 92 -14.86 21.79 0.86
C THR A 92 -13.91 20.69 0.38
N SER A 93 -13.09 20.98 -0.63
CA SER A 93 -12.08 20.04 -1.16
C SER A 93 -11.06 19.63 -0.10
N ILE A 94 -10.60 20.59 0.70
CA ILE A 94 -9.66 20.33 1.79
C ILE A 94 -10.31 19.41 2.84
N ILE A 95 -11.53 19.72 3.27
CA ILE A 95 -12.25 18.93 4.26
C ILE A 95 -12.52 17.51 3.73
N PHE A 96 -13.04 17.38 2.50
CA PHE A 96 -13.27 16.08 1.86
C PHE A 96 -11.98 15.27 1.74
N GLY A 97 -10.87 15.91 1.35
CA GLY A 97 -9.58 15.26 1.22
C GLY A 97 -9.09 14.67 2.55
N ILE A 98 -9.20 15.45 3.64
CA ILE A 98 -8.84 15.00 4.99
C ILE A 98 -9.75 13.86 5.45
N VAL A 99 -11.06 13.97 5.22
CA VAL A 99 -12.03 12.92 5.59
C VAL A 99 -11.72 11.62 4.85
N ILE A 100 -11.53 11.68 3.52
CA ILE A 100 -11.21 10.50 2.71
C ILE A 100 -9.87 9.88 3.15
N ALA A 101 -8.84 10.69 3.40
CA ALA A 101 -7.55 10.21 3.91
C ALA A 101 -7.70 9.50 5.26
N TRP A 102 -8.50 10.08 6.17
CA TRP A 102 -8.78 9.48 7.47
C TRP A 102 -9.56 8.17 7.35
N PHE A 103 -10.57 8.11 6.47
CA PHE A 103 -11.31 6.88 6.18
C PHE A 103 -10.40 5.79 5.60
N LYS A 104 -9.55 6.10 4.62
CA LYS A 104 -8.58 5.14 4.07
C LYS A 104 -7.71 4.55 5.18
N ARG A 105 -7.11 5.39 6.02
CA ARG A 105 -6.26 4.96 7.13
C ARG A 105 -7.01 4.10 8.16
N LYS A 106 -8.26 4.43 8.47
CA LYS A 106 -9.08 3.73 9.47
C LYS A 106 -9.60 2.38 8.97
N TYR A 107 -9.96 2.26 7.69
CA TYR A 107 -10.63 1.07 7.14
C TYR A 107 -9.73 0.13 6.35
N GLN A 108 -8.56 0.56 5.83
CA GLN A 108 -7.59 -0.34 5.18
C GLN A 108 -7.07 -1.42 6.15
N ASN A 109 -6.82 -1.09 7.43
CA ASN A 109 -6.28 -2.02 8.42
C ASN A 109 -7.25 -3.14 8.88
N PRO A 110 -8.50 -2.86 9.30
CA PRO A 110 -9.39 -3.89 9.84
C PRO A 110 -10.01 -4.81 8.77
N ILE A 111 -10.33 -4.29 7.57
CA ILE A 111 -10.91 -5.10 6.49
C ILE A 111 -9.89 -6.12 5.99
N ARG A 112 -8.64 -5.67 5.83
CA ARG A 112 -7.53 -6.53 5.43
C ARG A 112 -7.23 -7.61 6.48
N ALA A 113 -7.21 -7.26 7.77
CA ALA A 113 -7.05 -8.21 8.86
C ALA A 113 -8.21 -9.24 8.94
N PHE A 114 -9.45 -8.80 8.69
CA PHE A 114 -10.62 -9.68 8.72
C PHE A 114 -10.66 -10.67 7.54
N VAL A 115 -10.37 -10.19 6.33
CA VAL A 115 -10.31 -11.03 5.13
C VAL A 115 -9.15 -12.04 5.21
N GLN A 116 -7.97 -11.61 5.67
CA GLN A 116 -6.83 -12.51 5.90
C GLN A 116 -7.18 -13.63 6.90
N LYS A 117 -7.80 -13.29 8.04
CA LYS A 117 -8.10 -14.25 9.10
C LYS A 117 -9.22 -15.24 8.74
N LYS A 118 -10.17 -14.85 7.88
CA LYS A 118 -11.36 -15.67 7.58
C LYS A 118 -11.17 -16.58 6.36
N ILE A 119 -10.36 -16.17 5.37
CA ILE A 119 -10.19 -16.91 4.11
C ILE A 119 -8.91 -17.78 4.12
N PHE A 120 -7.83 -17.33 4.75
CA PHE A 120 -6.55 -18.04 4.73
C PHE A 120 -6.14 -18.43 6.15
N ARG A 121 -6.29 -19.72 6.48
CA ARG A 121 -5.92 -20.31 7.79
C ARG A 121 -4.41 -20.27 8.12
N LYS A 122 -3.59 -19.60 7.31
CA LYS A 122 -2.16 -19.36 7.54
C LYS A 122 -1.89 -17.87 7.34
N ASN A 123 -0.91 -17.33 8.06
CA ASN A 123 -0.52 -15.91 8.03
C ASN A 123 0.07 -15.54 6.66
N ILE A 124 -0.79 -15.39 5.66
CA ILE A 124 -0.42 -14.92 4.33
C ILE A 124 -0.40 -13.40 4.38
N LEU A 125 0.80 -12.83 4.30
CA LEU A 125 1.01 -11.39 4.25
C LEU A 125 1.09 -10.98 2.78
N THR A 126 0.25 -10.03 2.39
CA THR A 126 0.00 -9.68 0.97
C THR A 126 0.28 -8.23 0.61
N SER A 127 0.77 -7.38 1.54
CA SER A 127 1.26 -6.04 1.15
C SER A 127 2.76 -6.00 1.28
N GLU A 128 3.37 -5.37 0.27
CA GLU A 128 4.80 -5.15 0.19
C GLU A 128 5.35 -4.59 1.50
N ASP A 129 4.73 -3.54 2.06
CA ASP A 129 5.19 -2.90 3.31
C ASP A 129 5.30 -3.88 4.49
N THR A 130 4.24 -4.66 4.75
CA THR A 130 4.20 -5.59 5.89
C THR A 130 5.06 -6.82 5.67
N CYS A 131 5.23 -7.25 4.41
CA CYS A 131 6.07 -8.39 4.08
C CYS A 131 7.54 -8.04 4.33
N TRP A 132 8.00 -6.94 3.72
CA TRP A 132 9.40 -6.51 3.80
C TRP A 132 9.78 -6.05 5.21
N GLU A 133 8.94 -5.25 5.89
CA GLU A 133 9.22 -4.86 7.28
C GLU A 133 9.39 -6.08 8.19
N SER A 134 8.60 -7.14 8.00
CA SER A 134 8.71 -8.34 8.83
C SER A 134 9.99 -9.14 8.61
N PHE A 135 10.58 -9.06 7.41
CA PHE A 135 11.86 -9.71 7.09
C PHE A 135 13.06 -8.88 7.57
N PHE A 136 13.03 -7.56 7.38
CA PHE A 136 14.15 -6.69 7.73
C PHE A 136 14.20 -6.33 9.22
N SER A 137 13.09 -6.43 9.95
CA SER A 137 13.06 -6.15 11.39
C SER A 137 13.38 -7.36 12.28
N SER A 138 13.35 -8.59 11.74
CA SER A 138 13.67 -9.77 12.54
C SER A 138 15.17 -9.92 12.73
N ARG A 139 15.64 -9.93 13.97
CA ARG A 139 17.06 -10.16 14.29
C ARG A 139 17.50 -11.62 14.11
N ASP A 140 16.56 -12.54 14.05
CA ASP A 140 16.83 -13.98 13.98
C ASP A 140 16.96 -14.44 12.53
N SER A 141 17.92 -15.33 12.26
CA SER A 141 18.09 -15.96 10.95
C SER A 141 16.87 -16.82 10.60
N MET A 142 16.21 -16.53 9.46
CA MET A 142 15.10 -17.31 8.91
C MET A 142 15.55 -18.07 7.67
N TYR A 143 15.04 -19.29 7.50
CA TYR A 143 15.24 -20.07 6.28
C TYR A 143 14.10 -19.80 5.30
N LEU A 144 14.45 -19.26 4.14
CA LEU A 144 13.48 -18.77 3.15
C LEU A 144 13.56 -19.56 1.85
N GLU A 145 12.40 -19.77 1.24
CA GLU A 145 12.27 -20.10 -0.18
C GLU A 145 11.68 -18.89 -0.91
N VAL A 146 12.43 -18.33 -1.84
CA VAL A 146 11.98 -17.25 -2.71
C VAL A 146 11.67 -17.86 -4.07
N ILE A 147 10.41 -17.80 -4.48
CA ILE A 147 9.94 -18.22 -5.79
C ILE A 147 9.74 -16.97 -6.64
N ARG A 148 10.47 -16.87 -7.75
CA ARG A 148 10.34 -15.77 -8.71
C ARG A 148 10.26 -16.36 -10.11
N ASP A 149 9.21 -16.00 -10.85
CA ASP A 149 9.02 -16.43 -12.24
C ASP A 149 9.08 -17.97 -12.45
N GLY A 150 8.69 -18.73 -11.42
CA GLY A 150 8.69 -20.19 -11.42
C GLY A 150 9.99 -20.85 -10.94
N GLU A 151 11.07 -20.08 -10.79
CA GLU A 151 12.33 -20.57 -10.18
C GLU A 151 12.29 -20.41 -8.67
N SER A 152 12.86 -21.39 -7.94
CA SER A 152 12.87 -21.41 -6.48
C SER A 152 14.31 -21.31 -5.96
N TYR A 153 14.55 -20.34 -5.08
CA TYR A 153 15.83 -20.08 -4.45
C TYR A 153 15.71 -20.28 -2.93
N PHE A 154 16.65 -21.01 -2.34
CA PHE A 154 16.61 -21.37 -0.92
C PHE A 154 17.83 -20.80 -0.18
N GLY A 155 17.63 -20.36 1.05
CA GLY A 155 18.75 -19.96 1.90
C GLY A 155 18.34 -19.28 3.19
N PHE A 156 19.33 -19.05 4.05
CA PHE A 156 19.12 -18.22 5.23
C PHE A 156 19.18 -16.75 4.83
N HIS A 157 18.20 -15.98 5.27
CA HIS A 157 18.28 -14.54 5.09
C HIS A 157 19.39 -13.96 5.96
N THR A 158 20.11 -12.99 5.43
CA THR A 158 20.94 -12.08 6.23
C THR A 158 20.43 -10.67 6.04
N GLN A 159 20.51 -9.87 7.11
CA GLN A 159 20.19 -8.46 7.02
C GLN A 159 21.32 -7.75 6.27
N PHE A 160 21.03 -7.21 5.09
CA PHE A 160 21.86 -6.21 4.43
C PHE A 160 20.97 -5.11 3.88
N SER A 161 20.76 -4.06 4.67
CA SER A 161 20.21 -2.79 4.21
C SER A 161 20.48 -1.75 5.30
N LEU A 162 21.21 -0.70 4.95
CA LEU A 162 21.24 0.54 5.72
C LEU A 162 19.91 1.27 5.47
N ASN A 163 19.44 2.04 6.47
CA ASN A 163 18.10 2.63 6.48
C ASN A 163 17.71 3.50 5.26
N ASP A 164 18.68 3.93 4.44
CA ASP A 164 18.49 4.88 3.34
C ASP A 164 18.78 4.30 1.93
N GLU A 165 18.99 2.98 1.80
CA GLU A 165 19.30 2.32 0.52
C GLU A 165 18.19 1.35 0.05
N GLU A 166 18.22 1.00 -1.25
CA GLU A 166 17.35 -0.04 -1.81
C GLU A 166 17.51 -1.34 -1.00
N LYS A 167 16.39 -1.89 -0.55
CA LYS A 167 16.38 -3.06 0.33
C LYS A 167 16.64 -4.32 -0.48
N GLU A 168 17.78 -4.96 -0.24
CA GLU A 168 18.15 -6.22 -0.89
C GLU A 168 17.91 -7.42 0.04
N LEU A 169 17.33 -8.49 -0.50
CA LEU A 169 17.22 -9.77 0.19
C LEU A 169 18.34 -10.68 -0.29
N ILE A 170 19.35 -10.88 0.56
CA ILE A 170 20.45 -11.80 0.27
C ILE A 170 20.15 -13.13 0.97
N LEU A 171 20.04 -14.18 0.17
CA LEU A 171 19.95 -15.55 0.66
C LEU A 171 21.35 -16.14 0.69
N HIS A 172 21.85 -16.44 1.88
CA HIS A 172 23.08 -17.20 1.98
C HIS A 172 22.79 -18.69 1.89
N PRO A 173 23.63 -19.44 1.15
CA PRO A 173 23.64 -20.88 1.29
C PRO A 173 23.96 -21.23 2.73
N ILE A 174 23.46 -22.37 3.18
CA ILE A 174 23.61 -22.77 4.56
C ILE A 174 25.09 -23.05 4.84
N LYS A 175 25.73 -22.21 5.64
CA LYS A 175 27.11 -22.45 6.07
C LYS A 175 27.18 -23.83 6.75
N TYR A 176 28.22 -24.61 6.43
CA TYR A 176 28.48 -25.97 6.94
C TYR A 176 27.61 -27.10 6.39
N LEU A 177 26.83 -26.84 5.34
CA LEU A 177 25.91 -27.82 4.79
C LEU A 177 26.40 -28.52 3.52
N ASP A 178 27.46 -27.99 2.89
CA ASP A 178 28.18 -28.68 1.80
C ASP A 178 28.72 -30.07 2.22
N TYR A 179 28.82 -30.31 3.54
CA TYR A 179 29.27 -31.58 4.12
C TYR A 179 28.17 -32.64 4.23
N TYR A 180 26.89 -32.28 4.03
CA TYR A 180 25.76 -33.18 4.26
C TYR A 180 24.85 -33.24 3.00
N PRO A 181 24.38 -34.42 2.61
CA PRO A 181 23.52 -34.59 1.43
C PRO A 181 22.20 -33.83 1.60
N GLU A 182 21.73 -33.17 0.53
CA GLU A 182 20.52 -32.35 0.53
C GLU A 182 19.28 -33.15 0.98
N GLU A 183 19.27 -34.46 0.72
CA GLU A 183 18.23 -35.40 1.14
C GLU A 183 18.10 -35.54 2.66
N GLU A 184 19.18 -35.30 3.43
CA GLU A 184 19.15 -35.31 4.90
C GLU A 184 18.60 -33.99 5.46
N ILE A 185 18.88 -32.87 4.80
CA ILE A 185 18.54 -31.54 5.33
C ILE A 185 17.17 -31.06 4.89
N ARG A 186 16.79 -31.25 3.62
CA ARG A 186 15.53 -30.74 3.07
C ARG A 186 14.29 -31.16 3.86
N PRO A 187 14.20 -32.40 4.41
CA PRO A 187 13.07 -32.79 5.27
C PRO A 187 12.96 -32.01 6.59
N LEU A 188 14.01 -31.32 7.03
CA LEU A 188 14.00 -30.51 8.25
C LEU A 188 13.21 -29.19 8.05
N PHE A 189 13.01 -28.78 6.79
CA PHE A 189 12.31 -27.55 6.40
C PHE A 189 10.99 -27.85 5.68
N GLN A 190 10.09 -28.62 6.31
CA GLN A 190 8.78 -28.95 5.74
C GLN A 190 7.66 -28.03 6.20
N ASP A 191 7.80 -27.48 7.41
CA ASP A 191 6.74 -26.72 8.07
C ASP A 191 6.86 -25.24 7.73
N VAL A 192 5.95 -24.75 6.89
CA VAL A 192 5.89 -23.33 6.51
C VAL A 192 5.15 -22.54 7.58
N ASN A 193 5.87 -21.61 8.21
CA ASN A 193 5.37 -20.68 9.22
C ASN A 193 4.56 -19.55 8.58
N ARG A 194 5.13 -18.91 7.56
CA ARG A 194 4.54 -17.73 6.90
C ARG A 194 4.74 -17.80 5.40
N ILE A 195 3.79 -17.23 4.66
CA ILE A 195 3.89 -17.09 3.21
C ILE A 195 3.64 -15.63 2.88
N PHE A 196 4.53 -15.08 2.06
CA PHE A 196 4.49 -13.71 1.61
C PHE A 196 4.30 -13.73 0.11
N ILE A 197 3.32 -12.99 -0.39
CA ILE A 197 3.00 -12.97 -1.81
C ILE A 197 3.03 -11.53 -2.28
N ASN A 198 3.89 -11.28 -3.27
CA ASN A 198 3.96 -10.04 -4.02
C ASN A 198 3.46 -10.30 -5.44
N PHE A 199 2.23 -9.87 -5.71
CA PHE A 199 1.59 -10.10 -7.02
C PHE A 199 2.19 -9.24 -8.13
N GLU A 200 2.68 -8.04 -7.82
CA GLU A 200 3.22 -7.11 -8.83
C GLU A 200 4.57 -7.59 -9.36
N LYS A 201 5.42 -8.06 -8.45
CA LYS A 201 6.75 -8.57 -8.78
C LYS A 201 6.75 -10.06 -9.12
N ASN A 202 5.59 -10.73 -9.01
CA ASN A 202 5.44 -12.18 -9.18
C ASN A 202 6.40 -12.97 -8.29
N ILE A 203 6.50 -12.57 -7.01
CA ILE A 203 7.38 -13.20 -6.02
C ILE A 203 6.54 -13.83 -4.91
N VAL A 204 6.87 -15.07 -4.55
CA VAL A 204 6.36 -15.75 -3.36
C VAL A 204 7.52 -16.08 -2.44
N ILE A 205 7.47 -15.64 -1.19
CA ILE A 205 8.49 -15.98 -0.18
C ILE A 205 7.83 -16.87 0.87
N LYS A 206 8.42 -18.03 1.17
CA LYS A 206 7.99 -18.91 2.26
C LYS A 206 9.04 -18.90 3.36
N ASP A 207 8.59 -18.67 4.58
CA ASP A 207 9.39 -18.76 5.81
C ASP A 207 9.13 -20.11 6.46
N TYR A 208 10.19 -20.90 6.63
CA TYR A 208 10.14 -22.24 7.20
C TYR A 208 10.53 -22.26 8.67
N ASP A 209 9.91 -23.15 9.43
CA ASP A 209 10.32 -23.46 10.80
C ASP A 209 11.72 -24.10 10.81
N THR A 210 12.63 -23.46 11.55
CA THR A 210 14.03 -23.89 11.69
C THR A 210 14.27 -24.74 12.95
N THR A 211 13.24 -24.99 13.76
CA THR A 211 13.37 -25.70 15.04
C THR A 211 13.98 -27.10 14.88
N LYS A 212 13.46 -27.91 13.93
CA LYS A 212 13.98 -29.25 13.63
C LYS A 212 15.44 -29.23 13.17
N TYR A 213 15.80 -28.23 12.38
CA TYR A 213 17.16 -28.03 11.89
C TYR A 213 18.13 -27.68 13.03
N ILE A 214 17.73 -26.78 13.94
CA ILE A 214 18.52 -26.39 15.10
C ILE A 214 18.74 -27.58 16.05
N GLU A 215 17.72 -28.41 16.27
CA GLU A 215 17.84 -29.63 17.08
C GLU A 215 18.77 -30.66 16.44
N TRP A 216 18.64 -30.89 15.13
CA TRP A 216 19.52 -31.77 14.38
C TRP A 216 20.98 -31.32 14.44
N LEU A 217 21.24 -30.02 14.26
CA LEU A 217 22.59 -29.45 14.38
C LEU A 217 23.20 -29.68 15.76
N LYS A 218 22.45 -29.39 16.84
CA LYS A 218 22.92 -29.61 18.22
C LYS A 218 23.33 -31.07 18.42
N GLY A 219 22.52 -32.01 17.96
CA GLY A 219 22.80 -33.45 18.07
C GLY A 219 24.00 -33.94 17.23
N LYS A 220 24.43 -33.20 16.21
CA LYS A 220 25.64 -33.49 15.42
C LYS A 220 26.89 -32.90 16.10
N VAL A 221 26.81 -31.65 16.56
CA VAL A 221 27.91 -30.98 17.29
C VAL A 221 28.23 -31.71 18.60
N GLU A 222 27.22 -32.19 19.33
CA GLU A 222 27.44 -33.00 20.54
C GLU A 222 28.14 -34.33 20.21
N ARG A 223 27.78 -34.98 19.10
CA ARG A 223 28.42 -36.23 18.66
C ARG A 223 29.88 -36.04 18.27
N GLU A 224 30.20 -34.99 17.52
CA GLU A 224 31.59 -34.66 17.16
C GLU A 224 32.47 -34.35 18.38
N ASN A 225 31.92 -33.68 19.40
CA ASN A 225 32.66 -33.39 20.64
C ASN A 225 32.78 -34.58 21.60
N THR A 226 32.05 -35.68 21.37
CA THR A 226 32.11 -36.91 22.19
C THR A 226 33.01 -38.01 21.61
N ILE A 227 33.54 -37.81 20.40
CA ILE A 227 34.52 -38.71 19.80
C ILE A 227 35.91 -38.08 20.05
N PRO A 228 36.75 -38.66 20.93
CA PRO A 228 38.08 -38.14 21.24
C PRO A 228 39.06 -38.25 20.07
#